data_AF-A0A8C6Y118-F1
#
_entry.id   AF-A0A8C6Y118-F1
#
_cell.length_a   1.000
_cell.length_b   1.000
_cell.length_c   1.000
_cell.angle_alpha   90.00
_cell.angle_beta   90.00
_cell.angle_gamma   90.00
#
_symmetry.space_group_name_H-M   'P 1'
#
loop_
_entity.id
_entity.type
_entity.pdbx_description
1 polymer ?
#
loop_
_entity_poly.entity_id
_entity_poly.type
_entity_poly.pdbx_seq_one_letter_code
_entity_poly.pdbx_strand_id
1 'polypeptide(L)'
;MLRVPVFYITSFLCFVDSRCGQKVLRSDSWAFYNHFARIVGGSQVEQGSHPWQVSLKRSNHHFCGGTLVSTQWVITAAHCVVSRYNLLTVTAGEHDLSLKDEEEQTLYVKYIIKHPKFNRKKPMDYDIALLKMDGHFQYGAAVWPVCLPGPREKFDPGYVCVTCGWGRLRENGILPDILHEVKLPILDQTQCSRILSSLRRPIQSHTIMCAGFPDGGKDACQGDSGGSLVCQREHGPWTLIGVTSWGIGCARSWIHNLQKKYEKRGTPGVFTDLTKVLPWIQQHIDTGTSCNIQDGALSGSEGKLVFPEFPKLFYQDNQLCIWTLSVPEGRHIVLNFSHFDVEPDAFCDYDSLSVISMDDRLIGKLCGMNLPLPILIGSNSLRLKFVSDNKEEGTGFSMTYRAIKPASFLGSGCESLAVLFEEGTVQSMHYPEAYNNLAECQWIVHAPENHVVKLTYEHFELEENEDCSYDSVTVYENVAKEKEIARSCGFAAPAPVLSSSNTMLIHFHSDETETYSGFKAVFFFIDVAGKEIVCMYSMYVLVLHTYAEYILSTSVCCL
;
A
#
# COMPACT_ATOMS: atom_id res chain seq x y z
N MET A 1 48.86 9.00 25.77
CA MET A 1 48.40 8.21 24.61
C MET A 1 47.93 6.87 25.10
N LEU A 2 46.62 6.61 25.04
CA LEU A 2 45.99 5.29 24.86
C LEU A 2 44.48 5.53 24.83
N ARG A 3 43.90 5.34 23.64
CA ARG A 3 42.48 5.46 23.34
C ARG A 3 41.77 4.18 23.80
N VAL A 4 40.68 4.33 24.54
CA VAL A 4 39.65 3.30 24.73
C VAL A 4 38.39 3.84 24.06
N PRO A 5 37.79 3.18 23.06
CA PRO A 5 36.51 3.61 22.51
C PRO A 5 35.37 3.09 23.40
N VAL A 6 34.55 4.03 23.87
CA VAL A 6 33.26 3.77 24.50
C VAL A 6 32.27 3.39 23.39
N PHE A 7 31.69 2.19 23.46
CA PHE A 7 30.59 1.77 22.60
C PHE A 7 29.32 2.52 23.02
N TYR A 8 28.82 3.41 22.15
CA TYR A 8 27.46 3.91 22.25
C TYR A 8 26.55 3.01 21.41
N ILE A 9 25.68 2.27 22.09
CA ILE A 9 24.50 1.64 21.50
C ILE A 9 23.60 2.78 21.04
N THR A 10 23.46 2.97 19.72
CA THR A 10 22.41 3.79 19.14
C THR A 10 21.45 2.88 18.42
N SER A 11 20.42 2.48 19.15
CA SER A 11 19.15 2.02 18.61
C SER A 11 18.53 3.19 17.82
N PHE A 12 18.73 3.21 16.50
CA PHE A 12 17.84 3.97 15.62
C PHE A 12 16.80 3.02 15.05
N LEU A 13 15.60 3.20 15.59
CA LEU A 13 14.34 2.61 15.16
C LEU A 13 14.21 2.69 13.64
N CYS A 14 14.12 1.51 13.05
CA CYS A 14 13.54 1.29 11.74
C CYS A 14 12.01 1.47 11.87
N PHE A 15 11.45 2.56 11.34
CA PHE A 15 10.02 2.72 11.03
C PHE A 15 9.95 3.58 9.75
N VAL A 16 9.66 3.03 8.56
CA VAL A 16 8.41 2.45 8.04
C VAL A 16 7.63 3.47 7.19
N ASP A 17 7.52 3.11 5.91
CA ASP A 17 6.39 3.29 5.01
C ASP A 17 6.20 4.55 4.13
N SER A 18 5.92 4.23 2.88
CA SER A 18 5.31 5.04 1.82
C SER A 18 3.83 5.32 2.14
N ARG A 19 3.54 5.99 3.25
CA ARG A 19 2.16 6.29 3.67
C ARG A 19 1.95 7.80 3.71
N CYS A 20 1.17 8.34 2.79
CA CYS A 20 0.63 9.70 2.94
C CYS A 20 -0.24 9.78 4.20
N GLY A 21 -0.55 10.99 4.68
CA GLY A 21 -1.52 11.19 5.75
C GLY A 21 -1.08 10.62 7.11
N GLN A 22 0.21 10.50 7.38
CA GLN A 22 0.73 10.09 8.67
C GLN A 22 1.25 11.28 9.47
N LYS A 23 1.06 11.26 10.79
CA LYS A 23 1.76 12.15 11.72
C LYS A 23 2.93 11.38 12.31
N VAL A 24 4.13 11.94 12.25
CA VAL A 24 5.29 11.36 12.94
C VAL A 24 5.09 11.57 14.44
N LEU A 25 4.74 10.49 15.15
CA LEU A 25 4.56 10.52 16.60
C LEU A 25 5.92 10.76 17.27
N ARG A 26 6.16 11.97 17.78
CA ARG A 26 7.09 12.11 18.92
C ARG A 26 6.37 11.59 20.15
N SER A 27 6.93 10.56 20.76
CA SER A 27 6.61 10.15 22.12
C SER A 27 6.90 11.32 23.05
N ASP A 28 5.88 12.03 23.53
CA ASP A 28 5.94 12.50 24.91
C ASP A 28 4.56 12.60 25.55
N SER A 29 4.55 12.12 26.78
CA SER A 29 3.45 12.08 27.72
C SER A 29 3.19 13.47 28.32
N TRP A 30 1.90 13.79 28.50
CA TRP A 30 1.29 14.92 29.26
C TRP A 30 0.84 16.13 28.43
N ALA A 31 -0.49 16.22 28.22
CA ALA A 31 -1.21 17.50 28.27
C ALA A 31 -2.72 17.27 28.52
N PHE A 32 -3.06 16.98 29.78
CA PHE A 32 -4.40 17.19 30.30
C PHE A 32 -4.61 18.70 30.53
N TYR A 33 -5.70 19.25 29.98
CA TYR A 33 -6.23 20.62 30.15
C TYR A 33 -5.30 21.80 29.84
N ASN A 34 -5.60 22.51 28.74
CA ASN A 34 -5.67 23.97 28.84
C ASN A 34 -6.69 24.60 27.88
N HIS A 35 -7.39 25.58 28.44
CA HIS A 35 -8.58 26.24 27.93
C HIS A 35 -8.16 27.61 27.36
N PHE A 36 -8.74 27.97 26.20
CA PHE A 36 -8.76 29.28 25.53
C PHE A 36 -7.68 29.68 24.48
N ALA A 37 -8.12 29.65 23.21
CA ALA A 37 -8.00 30.66 22.12
C ALA A 37 -6.78 30.69 21.16
N ARG A 38 -6.90 31.02 19.85
CA ARG A 38 -8.03 31.18 18.89
C ARG A 38 -7.49 31.35 17.44
N ILE A 39 -7.73 30.44 16.48
CA ILE A 39 -8.56 30.74 15.25
C ILE A 39 -9.99 30.97 15.76
N VAL A 40 -11.00 31.50 15.06
CA VAL A 40 -12.29 31.70 15.75
C VAL A 40 -12.71 30.35 16.37
N GLY A 41 -12.70 30.24 17.70
CA GLY A 41 -12.81 28.99 18.47
C GLY A 41 -11.79 27.84 18.27
N GLY A 42 -10.64 28.02 17.63
CA GLY A 42 -9.56 27.02 17.43
C GLY A 42 -8.42 27.05 18.48
N SER A 43 -7.38 26.22 18.28
CA SER A 43 -6.17 26.10 19.14
C SER A 43 -4.87 26.21 18.33
N GLN A 44 -3.78 26.60 18.98
CA GLN A 44 -2.44 26.59 18.38
C GLN A 44 -2.07 25.15 17.98
N VAL A 45 -1.47 25.01 16.80
CA VAL A 45 -0.99 23.72 16.29
C VAL A 45 0.30 23.34 17.02
N GLU A 46 0.46 22.06 17.35
CA GLU A 46 1.77 21.54 17.78
C GLU A 46 2.69 21.45 16.55
N GLN A 47 3.94 21.89 16.70
CA GLN A 47 4.93 21.91 15.60
C GLN A 47 5.06 20.51 14.97
N GLY A 48 4.98 20.44 13.64
CA GLY A 48 5.05 19.18 12.88
C GLY A 48 3.78 18.32 12.89
N SER A 49 2.73 18.68 13.64
CA SER A 49 1.50 17.88 13.71
C SER A 49 0.59 17.99 12.46
N HIS A 50 0.85 18.92 11.54
CA HIS A 50 0.19 19.05 10.23
C HIS A 50 1.23 19.21 9.11
N PRO A 51 2.02 18.16 8.82
CA PRO A 51 3.22 18.25 7.99
C PRO A 51 2.92 18.48 6.49
N TRP A 52 1.65 18.39 6.09
CA TRP A 52 1.16 18.68 4.75
C TRP A 52 0.72 20.12 4.54
N GLN A 53 0.62 20.92 5.61
CA GLN A 53 0.20 22.30 5.50
C GLN A 53 1.33 23.14 4.89
N VAL A 54 1.02 23.94 3.87
CA VAL A 54 1.99 24.83 3.24
C VAL A 54 1.53 26.27 3.17
N SER A 55 2.49 27.18 3.17
CA SER A 55 2.31 28.63 3.11
C SER A 55 2.61 29.10 1.68
N LEU A 56 1.63 29.72 1.01
CA LEU A 56 1.85 30.40 -0.26
C LEU A 56 2.27 31.83 0.03
N LYS A 57 3.46 32.20 -0.47
CA LYS A 57 4.08 33.51 -0.20
C LYS A 57 4.24 34.32 -1.48
N ARG A 58 4.05 35.63 -1.36
CA ARG A 58 4.44 36.64 -2.37
C ARG A 58 5.35 37.64 -1.71
N SER A 59 6.54 37.84 -2.28
CA SER A 59 7.57 38.71 -1.67
C SER A 59 7.82 38.34 -0.20
N ASN A 60 7.91 37.03 0.10
CA ASN A 60 8.03 36.44 1.44
C ASN A 60 6.88 36.69 2.43
N HIS A 61 5.75 37.26 2.00
CA HIS A 61 4.58 37.43 2.86
C HIS A 61 3.54 36.35 2.57
N HIS A 62 3.10 35.67 3.62
CA HIS A 62 1.99 34.71 3.57
C HIS A 62 0.71 35.41 3.08
N PHE A 63 -0.01 34.79 2.16
CA PHE A 63 -1.30 35.31 1.69
C PHE A 63 -2.39 34.24 1.49
N CYS A 64 -2.01 32.98 1.31
CA CYS A 64 -2.90 31.84 1.22
C CYS A 64 -2.23 30.58 1.78
N GLY A 65 -3.03 29.61 2.18
CA GLY A 65 -2.60 28.25 2.44
C GLY A 65 -2.55 27.39 1.18
N GLY A 66 -2.00 26.19 1.36
CA GLY A 66 -2.02 25.12 0.39
C GLY A 66 -1.91 23.78 1.10
N THR A 67 -1.93 22.70 0.34
CA THR A 67 -1.77 21.35 0.86
C THR A 67 -0.80 20.56 0.02
N LEU A 68 0.24 20.03 0.66
CA LEU A 68 1.22 19.14 0.06
C LEU A 68 0.59 17.76 -0.16
N VAL A 69 0.50 17.35 -1.42
CA VAL A 69 0.00 16.01 -1.82
C VAL A 69 1.11 15.16 -2.42
N SER A 70 2.24 15.78 -2.79
CA SER A 70 3.48 15.07 -3.08
C SER A 70 4.72 15.93 -2.92
N THR A 71 5.92 15.35 -3.03
CA THR A 71 7.20 16.08 -3.07
C THR A 71 7.22 17.23 -4.07
N GLN A 72 6.36 17.23 -5.10
CA GLN A 72 6.34 18.26 -6.14
C GLN A 72 4.98 18.89 -6.42
N TRP A 73 3.91 18.43 -5.77
CA TRP A 73 2.56 18.88 -6.07
C TRP A 73 1.89 19.41 -4.82
N VAL A 74 1.30 20.60 -4.98
CA VAL A 74 0.53 21.29 -3.96
C VAL A 74 -0.84 21.63 -4.52
N ILE A 75 -1.88 21.36 -3.74
CA ILE A 75 -3.25 21.79 -4.04
C ILE A 75 -3.53 23.09 -3.29
N THR A 76 -4.22 24.04 -3.93
CA THR A 76 -4.65 25.29 -3.32
C THR A 76 -5.95 25.78 -3.97
N ALA A 77 -6.49 26.90 -3.49
CA ALA A 77 -7.67 27.53 -4.09
C ALA A 77 -7.29 28.31 -5.36
N ALA A 78 -8.10 28.20 -6.41
CA ALA A 78 -7.83 28.88 -7.67
C ALA A 78 -7.80 30.40 -7.53
N HIS A 79 -8.63 30.98 -6.65
CA HIS A 79 -8.68 32.42 -6.42
C HIS A 79 -7.36 33.00 -5.87
N CYS A 80 -6.55 32.20 -5.17
CA CYS A 80 -5.23 32.60 -4.67
C CYS A 80 -4.24 32.87 -5.82
N VAL A 81 -4.42 32.19 -6.96
CA VAL A 81 -3.46 32.17 -8.07
C VAL A 81 -3.96 32.85 -9.36
N VAL A 82 -4.93 33.77 -9.23
CA VAL A 82 -5.52 34.49 -10.39
C VAL A 82 -4.67 35.67 -10.85
N SER A 83 -3.96 36.33 -9.94
CA SER A 83 -3.15 37.51 -10.28
C SER A 83 -1.84 37.12 -10.97
N ARG A 84 -1.57 37.74 -12.13
CA ARG A 84 -0.27 37.65 -12.80
C ARG A 84 0.70 38.65 -12.19
N TYR A 85 1.56 38.24 -11.27
CA TYR A 85 2.86 38.88 -11.00
C TYR A 85 3.82 37.82 -10.44
N ASN A 86 5.02 37.77 -11.06
CA ASN A 86 6.01 36.71 -10.95
C ASN A 86 6.66 36.64 -9.55
N LEU A 87 7.07 35.43 -9.14
CA LEU A 87 7.65 35.01 -7.85
C LEU A 87 6.63 34.56 -6.78
N LEU A 88 5.77 33.62 -7.14
CA LEU A 88 5.04 32.79 -6.16
C LEU A 88 5.99 31.71 -5.62
N THR A 89 6.14 31.66 -4.30
CA THR A 89 6.86 30.59 -3.60
C THR A 89 5.91 29.83 -2.69
N VAL A 90 6.26 28.57 -2.42
CA VAL A 90 5.56 27.70 -1.48
C VAL A 90 6.54 27.24 -0.42
N THR A 91 6.18 27.46 0.84
CA THR A 91 6.96 27.04 2.00
C THR A 91 6.25 25.89 2.71
N ALA A 92 6.95 24.76 2.88
CA ALA A 92 6.50 23.60 3.66
C ALA A 92 7.32 23.48 4.95
N GLY A 93 6.74 22.86 5.99
CA GLY A 93 7.41 22.68 7.28
C GLY A 93 7.46 23.94 8.15
N GLU A 94 6.78 25.00 7.73
CA GLU A 94 6.67 26.25 8.48
C GLU A 94 5.60 26.13 9.57
N HIS A 95 5.91 26.63 10.76
CA HIS A 95 5.01 26.69 11.91
C HIS A 95 4.80 28.14 12.39
N ASP A 96 5.88 28.92 12.47
CA ASP A 96 5.86 30.33 12.88
C ASP A 96 6.36 31.22 11.74
N LEU A 97 5.47 32.04 11.17
CA LEU A 97 5.76 32.94 10.04
C LEU A 97 6.83 34.00 10.36
N SER A 98 7.13 34.25 11.64
CA SER A 98 8.10 35.24 12.09
C SER A 98 9.52 34.68 12.24
N LEU A 99 9.67 33.35 12.26
CA LEU A 99 10.93 32.64 12.46
C LEU A 99 11.19 31.69 11.30
N LYS A 100 12.42 31.17 11.21
CA LYS A 100 12.75 30.10 10.26
C LYS A 100 12.80 28.78 11.02
N ASP A 101 11.88 27.87 10.73
CA ASP A 101 11.82 26.54 11.35
C ASP A 101 12.94 25.60 10.83
N GLU A 102 13.32 24.59 11.61
CA GLU A 102 14.46 23.69 11.29
C GLU A 102 14.26 22.93 9.97
N GLU A 103 13.06 22.42 9.73
CA GLU A 103 12.70 21.67 8.51
C GLU A 103 11.98 22.53 7.46
N GLU A 104 12.01 23.86 7.59
CA GLU A 104 11.36 24.77 6.66
C GLU A 104 12.03 24.72 5.28
N GLN A 105 11.22 24.43 4.25
CA GLN A 105 11.66 24.32 2.87
C GLN A 105 10.82 25.22 1.99
N THR A 106 11.48 26.11 1.23
CA THR A 106 10.80 27.01 0.28
C THR A 106 11.18 26.68 -1.15
N LEU A 107 10.19 26.40 -2.00
CA LEU A 107 10.35 26.13 -3.42
C LEU A 107 9.60 27.15 -4.29
N TYR A 108 10.08 27.34 -5.51
CA TYR A 108 9.39 28.13 -6.53
C TYR A 108 8.33 27.29 -7.23
N VAL A 109 7.29 27.94 -7.75
CA VAL A 109 6.26 27.28 -8.56
C VAL A 109 6.69 27.25 -10.03
N LYS A 110 6.87 26.07 -10.60
CA LYS A 110 7.23 25.84 -12.01
C LYS A 110 6.09 26.21 -12.95
N TYR A 111 4.89 25.72 -12.66
CA TYR A 111 3.67 26.10 -13.37
C TYR A 111 2.42 25.89 -12.50
N ILE A 112 1.34 26.56 -12.90
CA ILE A 112 0.06 26.60 -12.19
C ILE A 112 -1.02 26.06 -13.13
N ILE A 113 -1.79 25.08 -12.66
CA ILE A 113 -2.95 24.53 -13.39
C ILE A 113 -4.20 24.90 -12.60
N LYS A 114 -5.06 25.74 -13.19
CA LYS A 114 -6.36 26.07 -12.60
C LYS A 114 -7.42 25.19 -13.21
N HIS A 115 -8.45 24.84 -12.43
CA HIS A 115 -9.57 24.12 -13.00
C HIS A 115 -10.21 24.92 -14.16
N PRO A 116 -10.47 24.32 -15.33
CA PRO A 116 -10.93 25.05 -16.52
C PRO A 116 -12.31 25.70 -16.34
N LYS A 117 -13.15 25.11 -15.49
CA LYS A 117 -14.48 25.65 -15.13
C LYS A 117 -14.46 26.69 -14.01
N PHE A 118 -13.28 27.02 -13.45
CA PHE A 118 -13.20 28.00 -12.38
C PHE A 118 -13.71 29.38 -12.82
N ASN A 119 -14.61 29.96 -12.03
CA ASN A 119 -15.13 31.30 -12.25
C ASN A 119 -14.97 32.17 -11.00
N ARG A 120 -14.33 33.34 -11.17
CA ARG A 120 -14.10 34.28 -10.07
C ARG A 120 -15.36 35.07 -9.66
N LYS A 121 -16.43 35.06 -10.47
CA LYS A 121 -17.72 35.66 -10.10
C LYS A 121 -18.40 34.78 -9.05
N LYS A 122 -18.88 35.38 -7.95
CA LYS A 122 -19.57 34.62 -6.89
C LYS A 122 -20.88 33.98 -7.42
N PRO A 123 -21.17 32.72 -7.06
CA PRO A 123 -20.34 31.83 -6.25
C PRO A 123 -19.08 31.35 -6.99
N MET A 124 -17.95 31.31 -6.26
CA MET A 124 -16.69 30.82 -6.79
C MET A 124 -16.76 29.30 -6.89
N ASP A 125 -17.29 28.82 -8.01
CA ASP A 125 -17.41 27.39 -8.34
C ASP A 125 -16.10 26.87 -8.93
N TYR A 126 -15.78 25.59 -8.68
CA TYR A 126 -14.50 24.98 -9.06
C TYR A 126 -13.26 25.76 -8.57
N ASP A 127 -13.29 26.27 -7.35
CA ASP A 127 -12.21 27.06 -6.76
C ASP A 127 -11.02 26.19 -6.31
N ILE A 128 -10.31 25.61 -7.28
CA ILE A 128 -9.18 24.71 -7.07
C ILE A 128 -8.10 24.90 -8.15
N ALA A 129 -6.84 24.85 -7.71
CA ALA A 129 -5.67 24.87 -8.55
C ALA A 129 -4.58 23.91 -8.05
N LEU A 130 -3.78 23.41 -8.98
CA LEU A 130 -2.60 22.59 -8.74
C LEU A 130 -1.35 23.40 -9.03
N LEU A 131 -0.38 23.30 -8.15
CA LEU A 131 0.93 23.93 -8.29
C LEU A 131 1.97 22.83 -8.46
N LYS A 132 2.72 22.88 -9.57
CA LYS A 132 3.91 22.06 -9.75
C LYS A 132 5.12 22.84 -9.22
N MET A 133 5.86 22.25 -8.28
CA MET A 133 7.07 22.86 -7.75
C MET A 133 8.23 22.74 -8.74
N ASP A 134 9.12 23.73 -8.72
CA ASP A 134 10.41 23.71 -9.40
C ASP A 134 11.47 23.11 -8.47
N GLY A 135 11.49 21.78 -8.39
CA GLY A 135 12.27 21.02 -7.42
C GLY A 135 11.42 19.97 -6.69
N HIS A 136 11.95 19.45 -5.59
CA HIS A 136 11.30 18.43 -4.75
C HIS A 136 11.48 18.80 -3.28
N PHE A 137 10.39 18.76 -2.50
CA PHE A 137 10.46 18.80 -1.05
C PHE A 137 11.08 17.50 -0.53
N GLN A 138 11.95 17.61 0.46
CA GLN A 138 12.48 16.49 1.23
C GLN A 138 11.52 16.18 2.37
N TYR A 139 11.13 14.92 2.49
CA TYR A 139 10.25 14.53 3.58
C TYR A 139 10.99 14.47 4.91
N GLY A 140 10.29 14.85 5.97
CA GLY A 140 10.81 14.96 7.34
C GLY A 140 9.68 14.91 8.36
N ALA A 141 9.98 15.22 9.62
CA ALA A 141 8.99 15.22 10.69
C ALA A 141 7.89 16.29 10.48
N ALA A 142 8.24 17.43 9.86
CA ALA A 142 7.35 18.55 9.61
C ALA A 142 6.96 18.72 8.13
N VAL A 143 7.50 17.90 7.23
CA VAL A 143 7.19 17.94 5.79
C VAL A 143 6.78 16.55 5.32
N TRP A 144 5.49 16.33 5.10
CA TRP A 144 4.94 15.02 4.71
C TRP A 144 3.60 15.20 3.99
N PRO A 145 3.31 14.43 2.92
CA PRO A 145 2.09 14.65 2.13
C PRO A 145 0.85 14.10 2.84
N VAL A 146 -0.31 14.73 2.59
CA VAL A 146 -1.62 14.18 2.95
C VAL A 146 -2.12 13.21 1.88
N CYS A 147 -3.00 12.27 2.23
CA CYS A 147 -3.63 11.43 1.22
C CYS A 147 -4.73 12.17 0.47
N LEU A 148 -4.89 11.84 -0.82
CA LEU A 148 -6.09 12.16 -1.57
C LEU A 148 -7.16 11.08 -1.31
N PRO A 149 -8.45 11.44 -1.36
CA PRO A 149 -9.52 10.50 -1.08
C PRO A 149 -9.60 9.48 -2.21
N GLY A 150 -9.94 8.24 -1.87
CA GLY A 150 -10.30 7.24 -2.89
C GLY A 150 -11.56 7.66 -3.67
N PRO A 151 -11.76 7.21 -4.93
CA PRO A 151 -12.92 7.60 -5.75
C PRO A 151 -14.29 7.33 -5.12
N ARG A 152 -14.35 6.33 -4.23
CA ARG A 152 -15.56 5.92 -3.49
C ARG A 152 -15.49 6.27 -1.99
N GLU A 153 -14.37 6.81 -1.51
CA GLU A 153 -14.21 7.21 -0.12
C GLU A 153 -15.04 8.47 0.16
N LYS A 154 -15.92 8.39 1.16
CA LYS A 154 -16.79 9.49 1.58
C LYS A 154 -16.80 9.61 3.09
N PHE A 155 -17.00 10.82 3.57
CA PHE A 155 -17.18 11.11 4.99
C PHE A 155 -18.60 11.62 5.20
N ASP A 156 -19.33 10.98 6.12
CA ASP A 156 -20.74 11.27 6.34
C ASP A 156 -20.95 12.63 7.03
N PRO A 157 -22.10 13.29 6.81
CA PRO A 157 -22.47 14.48 7.56
C PRO A 157 -22.39 14.25 9.08
N GLY A 158 -21.83 15.22 9.80
CA GLY A 158 -21.56 15.14 11.23
C GLY A 158 -20.14 14.66 11.57
N TYR A 159 -19.42 14.05 10.62
CA TYR A 159 -18.02 13.66 10.83
C TYR A 159 -17.16 14.89 11.10
N VAL A 160 -16.32 14.84 12.13
CA VAL A 160 -15.50 15.98 12.57
C VAL A 160 -14.13 15.92 11.90
N CYS A 161 -13.83 16.95 11.13
CA CYS A 161 -12.58 17.09 10.39
C CYS A 161 -11.79 18.30 10.88
N VAL A 162 -10.52 18.39 10.51
CA VAL A 162 -9.60 19.44 10.95
C VAL A 162 -9.24 20.33 9.77
N THR A 163 -9.25 21.64 9.99
CA THR A 163 -8.63 22.59 9.07
C THR A 163 -7.62 23.44 9.84
N CYS A 164 -6.55 23.85 9.17
CA CYS A 164 -5.49 24.64 9.76
C CYS A 164 -4.99 25.73 8.80
N GLY A 165 -4.39 26.77 9.37
CA GLY A 165 -3.83 27.88 8.63
C GLY A 165 -3.41 29.05 9.51
N TRP A 166 -2.89 30.08 8.84
CA TRP A 166 -2.46 31.35 9.44
C TRP A 166 -3.47 32.48 9.17
N GLY A 167 -4.73 32.12 8.97
CA GLY A 167 -5.81 33.07 8.76
C GLY A 167 -6.20 33.82 10.03
N ARG A 168 -6.98 34.88 9.85
CA ARG A 168 -7.36 35.78 10.94
C ARG A 168 -8.15 35.05 12.03
N LEU A 169 -7.77 35.32 13.27
CA LEU A 169 -8.37 34.72 14.47
C LEU A 169 -9.78 35.25 14.80
N ARG A 170 -10.18 36.33 14.12
CA ARG A 170 -11.47 37.02 14.24
C ARG A 170 -11.74 37.78 12.95
N GLU A 171 -13.01 38.01 12.64
CA GLU A 171 -13.40 38.80 11.47
C GLU A 171 -12.75 40.20 11.53
N ASN A 172 -12.03 40.58 10.47
CA ASN A 172 -11.24 41.82 10.40
C ASN A 172 -10.10 41.94 11.44
N GLY A 173 -9.63 40.82 11.99
CA GLY A 173 -8.46 40.75 12.87
C GLY A 173 -7.11 40.84 12.16
N ILE A 174 -6.03 40.70 12.95
CA ILE A 174 -4.66 40.57 12.46
C ILE A 174 -4.40 39.08 12.18
N LEU A 175 -3.50 38.78 11.23
CA LEU A 175 -3.05 37.41 10.97
C LEU A 175 -2.15 36.94 12.13
N PRO A 176 -2.33 35.72 12.66
CA PRO A 176 -1.39 35.14 13.61
C PRO A 176 -0.06 34.81 12.90
N ASP A 177 1.04 34.89 13.64
CA ASP A 177 2.33 34.38 13.17
C ASP A 177 2.39 32.85 13.28
N ILE A 178 1.73 32.27 14.30
CA ILE A 178 1.76 30.83 14.57
C ILE A 178 0.59 30.11 13.89
N LEU A 179 0.85 28.90 13.37
CA LEU A 179 -0.15 28.03 12.78
C LEU A 179 -1.22 27.60 13.80
N HIS A 180 -2.49 27.60 13.39
CA HIS A 180 -3.61 27.21 14.24
C HIS A 180 -4.51 26.19 13.53
N GLU A 181 -5.23 25.40 14.32
CA GLU A 181 -6.19 24.40 13.86
C GLU A 181 -7.58 24.61 14.46
N VAL A 182 -8.60 24.13 13.73
CA VAL A 182 -9.97 24.06 14.23
C VAL A 182 -10.66 22.79 13.73
N LYS A 183 -11.42 22.17 14.64
CA LYS A 183 -12.26 21.00 14.36
C LYS A 183 -13.64 21.45 13.90
N LEU A 184 -14.08 20.98 12.74
CA LEU A 184 -15.35 21.35 12.12
C LEU A 184 -16.12 20.09 11.67
N PRO A 185 -17.41 19.93 12.03
CA PRO A 185 -18.24 18.86 11.51
C PRO A 185 -18.66 19.14 10.07
N ILE A 186 -18.69 18.11 9.23
CA ILE A 186 -19.23 18.19 7.86
C ILE A 186 -20.73 18.42 7.92
N LEU A 187 -21.27 19.32 7.10
CA LEU A 187 -22.71 19.52 6.95
C LEU A 187 -23.25 18.68 5.79
N ASP A 188 -24.51 18.28 5.93
CA ASP A 188 -25.28 17.71 4.83
C ASP A 188 -25.45 18.71 3.68
N GLN A 189 -25.40 18.22 2.44
CA GLN A 189 -25.44 19.06 1.24
C GLN A 189 -26.75 19.85 1.12
N THR A 190 -27.88 19.27 1.56
CA THR A 190 -29.18 19.96 1.53
C THR A 190 -29.23 21.09 2.55
N GLN A 191 -28.64 20.88 3.73
CA GLN A 191 -28.52 21.91 4.76
C GLN A 191 -27.59 23.05 4.31
N CYS A 192 -26.41 22.71 3.79
CA CYS A 192 -25.46 23.65 3.20
C CYS A 192 -26.14 24.52 2.13
N SER A 193 -26.82 23.89 1.17
CA SER A 193 -27.53 24.58 0.08
C SER A 193 -28.65 25.50 0.59
N ARG A 194 -29.42 25.07 1.60
CA ARG A 194 -30.47 25.89 2.23
C ARG A 194 -29.89 27.13 2.92
N ILE A 195 -28.80 26.98 3.66
CA ILE A 195 -28.13 28.10 4.35
C ILE A 195 -27.61 29.10 3.31
N LEU A 196 -26.94 28.62 2.26
CA LEU A 196 -26.39 29.48 1.22
C LEU A 196 -27.48 30.16 0.36
N SER A 197 -28.62 29.50 0.18
CA SER A 197 -29.78 30.10 -0.48
C SER A 197 -30.44 31.21 0.34
N SER A 198 -30.23 31.23 1.67
CA SER A 198 -30.74 32.28 2.55
C SER A 198 -29.96 33.61 2.45
N LEU A 199 -28.91 33.67 1.63
CA LEU A 199 -28.10 34.87 1.46
C LEU A 199 -28.75 35.87 0.50
N ARG A 200 -28.27 37.12 0.51
CA ARG A 200 -28.79 38.20 -0.36
C ARG A 200 -28.72 37.84 -1.85
N ARG A 201 -27.75 37.01 -2.24
CA ARG A 201 -27.63 36.39 -3.56
C ARG A 201 -27.54 34.89 -3.35
N PRO A 202 -28.59 34.12 -3.67
CA PRO A 202 -28.57 32.67 -3.54
C PRO A 202 -27.39 32.08 -4.30
N ILE A 203 -26.67 31.17 -3.65
CA ILE A 203 -25.52 30.48 -4.22
C ILE A 203 -25.94 29.05 -4.52
N GLN A 204 -25.87 28.67 -5.79
CA GLN A 204 -25.97 27.29 -6.25
C GLN A 204 -24.62 26.92 -6.85
N SER A 205 -23.99 25.90 -6.27
CA SER A 205 -22.74 25.33 -6.77
C SER A 205 -22.77 23.83 -6.53
N HIS A 206 -22.16 23.09 -7.44
CA HIS A 206 -22.15 21.63 -7.44
C HIS A 206 -20.83 21.06 -6.92
N THR A 207 -19.85 21.90 -6.62
CA THR A 207 -18.51 21.50 -6.15
C THR A 207 -18.18 22.04 -4.77
N ILE A 208 -19.17 22.50 -4.02
CA ILE A 208 -18.97 23.02 -2.66
C ILE A 208 -19.46 22.03 -1.62
N MET A 209 -18.75 22.01 -0.51
CA MET A 209 -19.18 21.41 0.74
C MET A 209 -19.08 22.44 1.87
N CYS A 210 -19.84 22.23 2.94
CA CYS A 210 -19.85 23.09 4.11
C CYS A 210 -19.34 22.33 5.34
N ALA A 211 -18.58 23.00 6.21
CA ALA A 211 -18.22 22.49 7.52
C ALA A 211 -18.35 23.59 8.60
N GLY A 212 -18.79 23.20 9.81
CA GLY A 212 -18.84 24.10 10.97
C GLY A 212 -20.07 23.95 11.86
N PHE A 213 -20.11 24.70 12.96
CA PHE A 213 -21.18 24.63 13.95
C PHE A 213 -22.27 25.68 13.73
N PRO A 214 -23.57 25.34 13.88
CA PRO A 214 -24.68 26.26 13.64
C PRO A 214 -24.65 27.54 14.49
N ASP A 215 -24.15 27.43 15.72
CA ASP A 215 -23.91 28.56 16.63
C ASP A 215 -22.81 29.51 16.15
N GLY A 216 -22.07 29.15 15.10
CA GLY A 216 -20.85 29.83 14.69
C GLY A 216 -19.74 29.59 15.72
N GLY A 217 -18.93 30.61 15.99
CA GLY A 217 -17.86 30.56 16.98
C GLY A 217 -16.64 29.72 16.59
N LYS A 218 -16.76 28.82 15.60
CA LYS A 218 -15.66 28.05 15.00
C LYS A 218 -15.71 28.08 13.48
N ASP A 219 -14.65 28.54 12.82
CA ASP A 219 -14.59 28.67 11.35
C ASP A 219 -13.16 28.92 10.82
N ALA A 220 -12.93 28.61 9.53
CA ALA A 220 -11.79 29.13 8.78
C ALA A 220 -12.04 30.60 8.40
N CYS A 221 -11.00 31.42 8.30
CA CYS A 221 -11.13 32.85 8.07
C CYS A 221 -10.16 33.36 7.00
N GLN A 222 -10.11 34.69 6.80
CA GLN A 222 -9.28 35.27 5.74
C GLN A 222 -7.79 34.97 6.01
N GLY A 223 -7.11 34.40 5.02
CA GLY A 223 -5.72 33.91 5.12
C GLY A 223 -5.62 32.38 5.13
N ASP A 224 -6.69 31.67 5.53
CA ASP A 224 -6.73 30.20 5.46
C ASP A 224 -7.09 29.68 4.06
N SER A 225 -7.43 30.58 3.12
CA SER A 225 -7.82 30.25 1.75
C SER A 225 -6.76 29.38 1.06
N GLY A 226 -7.21 28.29 0.44
CA GLY A 226 -6.35 27.26 -0.15
C GLY A 226 -5.81 26.22 0.83
N GLY A 227 -5.99 26.42 2.13
CA GLY A 227 -5.63 25.45 3.17
C GLY A 227 -6.47 24.18 3.14
N SER A 228 -6.04 23.21 3.95
CA SER A 228 -6.60 21.87 3.96
C SER A 228 -7.84 21.73 4.86
N LEU A 229 -8.82 20.95 4.43
CA LEU A 229 -9.80 20.29 5.31
C LEU A 229 -9.55 18.79 5.25
N VAL A 230 -9.03 18.24 6.34
CA VAL A 230 -8.59 16.85 6.42
C VAL A 230 -9.40 16.07 7.44
N CYS A 231 -9.75 14.83 7.12
CA CYS A 231 -10.41 13.90 8.02
C CYS A 231 -9.54 12.67 8.24
N GLN A 232 -9.68 12.04 9.40
CA GLN A 232 -9.02 10.78 9.71
C GLN A 232 -10.08 9.77 10.13
N ARG A 233 -10.10 8.59 9.52
CA ARG A 233 -10.88 7.44 10.03
C ARG A 233 -10.19 6.86 11.26
N GLU A 234 -10.92 6.13 12.10
CA GLU A 234 -10.34 5.46 13.26
C GLU A 234 -9.16 4.59 12.83
N HIS A 235 -7.96 4.88 13.34
CA HIS A 235 -6.68 4.27 12.95
C HIS A 235 -6.27 4.38 11.46
N GLY A 236 -6.96 5.17 10.64
CA GLY A 236 -6.66 5.38 9.21
C GLY A 236 -5.71 6.55 8.94
N PRO A 237 -5.26 6.73 7.68
CA PRO A 237 -4.49 7.91 7.27
C PRO A 237 -5.36 9.17 7.28
N TRP A 238 -4.70 10.33 7.33
CA TRP A 238 -5.32 11.63 7.12
C TRP A 238 -5.56 11.87 5.62
N THR A 239 -6.80 12.15 5.28
CA THR A 239 -7.28 12.32 3.91
C THR A 239 -7.78 13.74 3.69
N LEU A 240 -7.35 14.39 2.61
CA LEU A 240 -7.82 15.69 2.18
C LEU A 240 -9.22 15.56 1.56
N ILE A 241 -10.22 16.17 2.18
CA ILE A 241 -11.61 16.10 1.68
C ILE A 241 -12.10 17.41 1.09
N GLY A 242 -11.45 18.52 1.44
CA GLY A 242 -11.83 19.84 0.98
C GLY A 242 -10.67 20.83 0.96
N VAL A 243 -10.80 21.84 0.11
CA VAL A 243 -9.87 22.98 0.04
C VAL A 243 -10.62 24.24 0.50
N THR A 244 -10.06 24.95 1.48
CA THR A 244 -10.66 26.16 2.04
C THR A 244 -10.87 27.21 0.95
N SER A 245 -12.13 27.61 0.71
CA SER A 245 -12.47 28.48 -0.42
C SER A 245 -12.96 29.86 0.06
N TRP A 246 -14.15 29.95 0.66
CA TRP A 246 -14.71 31.22 1.12
C TRP A 246 -15.72 31.06 2.27
N GLY A 247 -16.15 32.19 2.82
CA GLY A 247 -17.24 32.30 3.81
C GLY A 247 -17.80 33.73 3.83
N ILE A 248 -18.99 33.93 4.40
CA ILE A 248 -19.54 35.27 4.67
C ILE A 248 -19.38 35.61 6.15
N GLY A 249 -18.47 36.55 6.42
CA GLY A 249 -17.92 36.76 7.76
C GLY A 249 -16.98 35.63 8.15
N CYS A 250 -16.60 35.58 9.44
CA CYS A 250 -15.91 34.43 10.01
C CYS A 250 -16.64 33.99 11.28
N ALA A 251 -17.06 32.74 11.33
CA ALA A 251 -17.70 32.12 12.51
C ALA A 251 -18.98 32.83 13.00
N ARG A 252 -19.73 33.43 12.09
CA ARG A 252 -21.04 34.01 12.40
C ARG A 252 -22.07 32.89 12.50
N SER A 253 -22.87 32.88 13.57
CA SER A 253 -24.02 31.98 13.69
C SER A 253 -24.94 32.08 12.48
N TRP A 254 -25.36 30.94 11.93
CA TRP A 254 -26.40 30.86 10.90
C TRP A 254 -27.75 30.35 11.43
N ILE A 255 -27.86 30.11 12.74
CA ILE A 255 -29.14 29.83 13.40
C ILE A 255 -30.12 30.97 13.11
N HIS A 256 -31.31 30.59 12.65
CA HIS A 256 -32.38 31.51 12.27
C HIS A 256 -31.95 32.62 11.31
N ASN A 257 -31.07 32.33 10.35
CA ASN A 257 -30.61 33.29 9.34
C ASN A 257 -31.75 34.10 8.70
N LEU A 258 -32.89 33.47 8.42
CA LEU A 258 -34.06 34.11 7.84
C LEU A 258 -34.64 35.23 8.71
N GLN A 259 -34.47 35.16 10.03
CA GLN A 259 -34.92 36.20 10.99
C GLN A 259 -33.90 37.33 11.15
N LYS A 260 -32.65 37.13 10.71
CA LYS A 260 -31.58 38.14 10.76
C LYS A 260 -31.64 39.05 9.53
N LYS A 261 -31.31 40.34 9.71
CA LYS A 261 -31.01 41.25 8.58
C LYS A 261 -29.87 40.66 7.74
N TYR A 262 -29.90 40.86 6.42
CA TYR A 262 -28.93 40.27 5.48
C TYR A 262 -27.47 40.46 5.89
N GLU A 263 -27.11 41.62 6.45
CA GLU A 263 -25.74 41.96 6.87
C GLU A 263 -25.25 41.21 8.11
N LYS A 264 -26.18 40.65 8.91
CA LYS A 264 -25.91 39.89 10.14
C LYS A 264 -26.05 38.37 9.94
N ARG A 265 -26.39 37.91 8.72
CA ARG A 265 -26.44 36.48 8.40
C ARG A 265 -25.02 35.91 8.36
N GLY A 266 -24.86 34.69 8.87
CA GLY A 266 -23.63 33.92 8.82
C GLY A 266 -23.70 32.77 7.83
N THR A 267 -22.56 32.17 7.54
CA THR A 267 -22.46 30.91 6.79
C THR A 267 -21.49 29.97 7.52
N PRO A 268 -21.62 28.66 7.31
CA PRO A 268 -20.50 27.74 7.57
C PRO A 268 -19.29 28.11 6.71
N GLY A 269 -18.14 27.54 7.03
CA GLY A 269 -16.97 27.54 6.15
C GLY A 269 -17.30 26.76 4.88
N VAL A 270 -17.00 27.35 3.72
CA VAL A 270 -17.25 26.73 2.41
C VAL A 270 -15.92 26.27 1.82
N PHE A 271 -15.89 24.99 1.46
CA PHE A 271 -14.73 24.30 0.90
C PHE A 271 -15.07 23.79 -0.49
N THR A 272 -14.07 23.72 -1.37
CA THR A 272 -14.19 22.96 -2.61
C THR A 272 -14.20 21.47 -2.26
N ASP A 273 -15.27 20.76 -2.61
CA ASP A 273 -15.44 19.32 -2.36
C ASP A 273 -14.51 18.52 -3.29
N LEU A 274 -13.50 17.86 -2.71
CA LEU A 274 -12.52 17.11 -3.50
C LEU A 274 -13.15 15.95 -4.26
N THR A 275 -14.20 15.32 -3.73
CA THR A 275 -14.85 14.18 -4.40
C THR A 275 -15.44 14.57 -5.77
N LYS A 276 -15.74 15.87 -5.97
CA LYS A 276 -16.31 16.40 -7.22
C LYS A 276 -15.25 16.77 -8.26
N VAL A 277 -14.01 16.96 -7.84
CA VAL A 277 -12.89 17.42 -8.68
C VAL A 277 -11.71 16.44 -8.70
N LEU A 278 -11.81 15.31 -7.99
CA LEU A 278 -10.78 14.28 -7.90
C LEU A 278 -10.34 13.76 -9.28
N PRO A 279 -11.24 13.43 -10.23
CA PRO A 279 -10.82 12.97 -11.56
C PRO A 279 -9.94 14.00 -12.29
N TRP A 280 -10.22 15.29 -12.11
CA TRP A 280 -9.43 16.37 -12.69
C TRP A 280 -8.06 16.51 -11.99
N ILE A 281 -8.02 16.36 -10.67
CA ILE A 281 -6.76 16.37 -9.90
C ILE A 281 -5.85 15.24 -10.39
N GLN A 282 -6.37 14.02 -10.43
CA GLN A 282 -5.63 12.82 -10.84
C GLN A 282 -5.06 12.98 -12.24
N GLN A 283 -5.87 13.44 -13.21
CA GLN A 283 -5.44 13.68 -14.60
C GLN A 283 -4.18 14.57 -14.73
N HIS A 284 -4.00 15.54 -13.83
CA HIS A 284 -2.95 16.55 -13.97
C HIS A 284 -1.73 16.30 -13.07
N ILE A 285 -1.94 15.67 -11.92
CA ILE A 285 -0.83 15.20 -11.06
C ILE A 285 -0.12 14.01 -11.73
N ASP A 286 -0.83 13.23 -12.56
CA ASP A 286 -0.32 12.17 -13.43
C ASP A 286 0.37 12.69 -14.71
N THR A 287 1.58 13.23 -14.57
CA THR A 287 2.47 13.43 -15.74
C THR A 287 3.78 12.67 -15.57
N GLY A 288 3.75 11.38 -15.92
CA GLY A 288 4.95 10.55 -16.16
C GLY A 288 4.78 9.07 -15.78
N THR A 289 4.66 8.20 -16.79
CA THR A 289 4.77 6.72 -16.80
C THR A 289 3.83 5.91 -15.88
N SER A 290 2.69 5.44 -16.43
CA SER A 290 1.96 4.24 -15.95
C SER A 290 2.09 3.21 -17.05
N CYS A 291 2.67 2.05 -16.78
CA CYS A 291 3.17 1.15 -17.82
C CYS A 291 2.08 0.48 -18.66
N ASN A 292 2.37 0.41 -19.97
CA ASN A 292 1.86 -0.53 -20.97
C ASN A 292 3.06 -1.16 -21.73
N ILE A 293 4.01 -1.68 -20.94
CA ILE A 293 5.37 -2.18 -21.26
C ILE A 293 6.49 -1.12 -21.26
N GLN A 294 7.21 -1.04 -20.14
CA GLN A 294 8.67 -0.85 -20.09
C GLN A 294 9.21 -2.07 -19.34
N ASP A 295 10.21 -2.76 -19.90
CA ASP A 295 10.90 -3.88 -19.22
C ASP A 295 11.84 -3.29 -18.16
N GLY A 296 11.30 -3.09 -16.95
CA GLY A 296 12.06 -2.50 -15.85
C GLY A 296 13.08 -3.52 -15.34
N ALA A 297 14.37 -3.26 -15.56
CA ALA A 297 15.44 -4.11 -15.04
C ALA A 297 15.72 -3.77 -13.56
N LEU A 298 15.44 -4.72 -12.66
CA LEU A 298 15.86 -4.67 -11.27
C LEU A 298 17.13 -5.51 -11.14
N SER A 299 18.27 -4.88 -10.89
CA SER A 299 19.56 -5.57 -10.79
C SER A 299 20.27 -5.22 -9.49
N GLY A 300 20.87 -6.19 -8.83
CA GLY A 300 21.68 -5.95 -7.62
C GLY A 300 21.54 -7.08 -6.60
N SER A 301 22.29 -7.01 -5.50
CA SER A 301 22.15 -7.98 -4.40
C SER A 301 20.93 -7.72 -3.51
N GLU A 302 20.35 -6.53 -3.58
CA GLU A 302 19.09 -6.20 -2.93
C GLU A 302 18.45 -5.00 -3.64
N GLY A 303 17.14 -4.82 -3.45
CA GLY A 303 16.43 -3.66 -3.96
C GLY A 303 14.97 -3.64 -3.53
N LYS A 304 14.25 -2.62 -4.00
CA LYS A 304 12.84 -2.39 -3.68
C LYS A 304 12.08 -2.05 -4.96
N LEU A 305 10.90 -2.65 -5.11
CA LEU A 305 9.93 -2.31 -6.14
C LEU A 305 8.67 -1.79 -5.45
N VAL A 306 8.24 -0.59 -5.83
CA VAL A 306 6.98 0.02 -5.38
C VAL A 306 6.14 0.30 -6.61
N PHE A 307 4.92 -0.20 -6.61
CA PHE A 307 3.97 0.00 -7.68
C PHE A 307 2.58 0.33 -7.11
N PRO A 308 1.88 1.35 -7.64
CA PRO A 308 2.37 2.28 -8.65
C PRO A 308 3.47 3.21 -8.08
N GLU A 309 4.34 3.71 -8.95
CA GLU A 309 5.40 4.63 -8.52
C GLU A 309 4.79 5.98 -8.10
N PHE A 310 5.30 6.51 -6.98
CA PHE A 310 4.91 7.83 -6.50
C PHE A 310 5.13 8.90 -7.59
N PRO A 311 4.15 9.77 -7.91
CA PRO A 311 3.06 10.26 -7.06
C PRO A 311 1.74 9.48 -7.13
N LYS A 312 1.71 8.32 -7.81
CA LYS A 312 0.47 7.55 -7.97
C LYS A 312 0.11 6.85 -6.68
N LEU A 313 -1.15 7.02 -6.27
CA LEU A 313 -1.71 6.41 -5.07
C LEU A 313 -2.49 5.13 -5.38
N PHE A 314 -3.00 5.01 -6.60
CA PHE A 314 -3.73 3.85 -7.10
C PHE A 314 -3.17 3.48 -8.47
N TYR A 315 -3.12 2.19 -8.78
CA TYR A 315 -2.84 1.79 -10.16
C TYR A 315 -4.03 2.14 -11.05
N GLN A 316 -3.80 2.21 -12.36
CA GLN A 316 -4.80 2.53 -13.36
C GLN A 316 -5.36 1.24 -13.98
N ASP A 317 -6.51 1.36 -14.60
CA ASP A 317 -7.11 0.29 -15.40
C ASP A 317 -6.27 -0.02 -16.66
N ASN A 318 -6.36 -1.26 -17.14
CA ASN A 318 -5.77 -1.77 -18.37
C ASN A 318 -4.25 -1.59 -18.44
N GLN A 319 -3.57 -1.76 -17.31
CA GLN A 319 -2.12 -1.66 -17.23
C GLN A 319 -1.46 -3.01 -17.52
N LEU A 320 -0.31 -2.94 -18.18
CA LEU A 320 0.62 -4.07 -18.32
C LEU A 320 2.02 -3.60 -17.94
N CYS A 321 2.48 -4.05 -16.79
CA CYS A 321 3.80 -3.74 -16.24
C CYS A 321 4.64 -5.02 -16.17
N ILE A 322 5.88 -4.97 -16.67
CA ILE A 322 6.80 -6.11 -16.63
C ILE A 322 8.13 -5.64 -16.05
N TRP A 323 8.65 -6.36 -15.06
CA TRP A 323 9.97 -6.13 -14.49
C TRP A 323 10.79 -7.39 -14.56
N THR A 324 12.03 -7.29 -15.04
CA THR A 324 13.01 -8.37 -15.02
C THR A 324 13.95 -8.15 -13.84
N LEU A 325 13.90 -9.04 -12.86
CA LEU A 325 14.72 -9.00 -11.66
C LEU A 325 15.88 -9.98 -11.80
N SER A 326 17.11 -9.49 -11.58
CA SER A 326 18.34 -10.27 -11.64
C SER A 326 19.25 -9.99 -10.44
N VAL A 327 19.79 -11.05 -9.85
CA VAL A 327 20.78 -11.01 -8.77
C VAL A 327 22.08 -11.67 -9.25
N PRO A 328 23.23 -11.46 -8.54
CA PRO A 328 24.49 -12.10 -8.92
C PRO A 328 24.37 -13.62 -9.07
N GLU A 329 25.11 -14.19 -10.02
CA GLU A 329 25.09 -15.64 -10.29
C GLU A 329 25.40 -16.48 -9.04
N GLY A 330 24.77 -17.65 -8.94
CA GLY A 330 24.90 -18.56 -7.80
C GLY A 330 24.20 -18.06 -6.51
N ARG A 331 23.29 -17.11 -6.62
CA ARG A 331 22.42 -16.61 -5.53
C ARG A 331 20.97 -16.94 -5.80
N HIS A 332 20.21 -17.17 -4.74
CA HIS A 332 18.75 -17.26 -4.79
C HIS A 332 18.12 -15.90 -4.47
N ILE A 333 16.90 -15.67 -4.94
CA ILE A 333 16.14 -14.44 -4.72
C ILE A 333 15.09 -14.67 -3.63
N VAL A 334 15.07 -13.85 -2.60
CA VAL A 334 13.94 -13.78 -1.65
C VAL A 334 13.14 -12.53 -1.94
N LEU A 335 11.84 -12.68 -2.17
CA LEU A 335 10.88 -11.58 -2.31
C LEU A 335 10.09 -11.42 -1.00
N ASN A 336 10.12 -10.22 -0.44
CA ASN A 336 9.35 -9.86 0.76
C ASN A 336 8.38 -8.74 0.44
N PHE A 337 7.10 -8.94 0.76
CA PHE A 337 6.06 -7.93 0.57
C PHE A 337 5.87 -7.12 1.86
N SER A 338 5.76 -5.81 1.69
CA SER A 338 5.51 -4.83 2.76
C SER A 338 4.15 -4.16 2.65
N HIS A 339 3.57 -4.16 1.44
CA HIS A 339 2.25 -3.66 1.11
C HIS A 339 1.69 -4.46 -0.05
N PHE A 340 0.40 -4.79 -0.01
CA PHE A 340 -0.29 -5.51 -1.08
C PHE A 340 -1.79 -5.23 -1.06
N ASP A 341 -2.29 -4.61 -2.12
CA ASP A 341 -3.69 -4.19 -2.30
C ASP A 341 -4.00 -4.15 -3.81
N VAL A 342 -4.41 -5.31 -4.31
CA VAL A 342 -4.77 -5.58 -5.71
C VAL A 342 -6.19 -6.15 -5.72
N GLU A 343 -7.01 -5.86 -6.73
CA GLU A 343 -8.41 -6.31 -6.81
C GLU A 343 -8.55 -7.78 -6.39
N PRO A 344 -9.38 -8.09 -5.37
CA PRO A 344 -9.55 -9.45 -4.91
C PRO A 344 -10.42 -10.26 -5.87
N ASP A 345 -9.89 -11.38 -6.37
CA ASP A 345 -10.64 -12.38 -7.10
C ASP A 345 -10.23 -13.79 -6.66
N ALA A 346 -11.16 -14.75 -6.75
CA ALA A 346 -10.91 -16.13 -6.31
C ALA A 346 -9.76 -16.80 -7.07
N PHE A 347 -9.52 -16.42 -8.33
CA PHE A 347 -8.47 -16.94 -9.20
C PHE A 347 -7.51 -15.85 -9.70
N CYS A 348 -7.63 -14.63 -9.15
CA CYS A 348 -6.90 -13.45 -9.56
C CYS A 348 -7.04 -13.14 -11.07
N ASP A 349 -8.18 -13.45 -11.69
CA ASP A 349 -8.36 -13.33 -13.14
C ASP A 349 -8.57 -11.90 -13.64
N TYR A 350 -8.94 -10.99 -12.75
CA TYR A 350 -9.00 -9.55 -13.04
C TYR A 350 -7.61 -8.93 -12.85
N ASP A 351 -7.34 -8.34 -11.70
CA ASP A 351 -6.03 -7.76 -11.41
C ASP A 351 -5.11 -8.78 -10.74
N SER A 352 -3.86 -8.84 -11.20
CA SER A 352 -2.89 -9.75 -10.61
C SER A 352 -1.44 -9.31 -10.76
N LEU A 353 -0.67 -9.60 -9.72
CA LEU A 353 0.79 -9.66 -9.79
C LEU A 353 1.22 -11.11 -9.99
N SER A 354 1.77 -11.40 -11.16
CA SER A 354 2.34 -12.70 -11.51
C SER A 354 3.86 -12.69 -11.30
N VAL A 355 4.36 -13.68 -10.58
CA VAL A 355 5.79 -14.01 -10.51
C VAL A 355 6.04 -15.12 -11.53
N ILE A 356 6.97 -14.90 -12.45
CA ILE A 356 7.21 -15.75 -13.61
C ILE A 356 8.72 -16.03 -13.68
N SER A 357 9.11 -17.27 -13.96
CA SER A 357 10.51 -17.62 -14.23
C SER A 357 10.96 -17.09 -15.59
N MET A 358 12.26 -17.10 -15.86
CA MET A 358 12.81 -16.61 -17.14
C MET A 358 12.47 -17.49 -18.35
N ASP A 359 12.06 -18.73 -18.11
CA ASP A 359 11.50 -19.69 -19.08
C ASP A 359 9.98 -19.54 -19.25
N ASP A 360 9.41 -18.40 -18.83
CA ASP A 360 7.99 -18.03 -18.93
C ASP A 360 7.03 -18.95 -18.14
N ARG A 361 7.54 -19.69 -17.16
CA ARG A 361 6.73 -20.49 -16.23
C ARG A 361 6.16 -19.65 -15.11
N LEU A 362 4.84 -19.72 -14.89
CA LEU A 362 4.16 -19.02 -13.80
C LEU A 362 4.51 -19.67 -12.45
N ILE A 363 5.11 -18.89 -11.55
CA ILE A 363 5.52 -19.29 -10.19
C ILE A 363 4.37 -19.06 -9.20
N GLY A 364 3.69 -17.93 -9.34
CA GLY A 364 2.58 -17.55 -8.47
C GLY A 364 1.82 -16.36 -9.05
N LYS A 365 0.51 -16.34 -8.78
CA LYS A 365 -0.41 -15.27 -9.19
C LYS A 365 -1.06 -14.74 -7.91
N LEU A 366 -0.85 -13.46 -7.64
CA LEU A 366 -1.17 -12.83 -6.36
C LEU A 366 -2.20 -11.71 -6.59
N CYS A 367 -3.23 -11.66 -5.76
CA CYS A 367 -4.26 -10.62 -5.73
C CYS A 367 -4.90 -10.53 -4.33
N GLY A 368 -5.73 -9.52 -4.10
CA GLY A 368 -6.36 -9.23 -2.81
C GLY A 368 -5.55 -8.29 -1.91
N MET A 369 -5.98 -8.22 -0.65
CA MET A 369 -5.44 -7.30 0.37
C MET A 369 -4.56 -7.98 1.43
N ASN A 370 -4.45 -9.32 1.39
CA ASN A 370 -3.60 -10.05 2.32
C ASN A 370 -2.15 -9.97 1.86
N LEU A 371 -1.24 -9.65 2.78
CA LEU A 371 0.19 -9.65 2.50
C LEU A 371 0.66 -11.06 2.10
N PRO A 372 1.22 -11.25 0.90
CA PRO A 372 1.79 -12.54 0.50
C PRO A 372 2.94 -12.94 1.43
N LEU A 373 3.06 -14.25 1.69
CA LEU A 373 4.21 -14.80 2.38
C LEU A 373 5.49 -14.53 1.57
N PRO A 374 6.66 -14.42 2.23
CA PRO A 374 7.94 -14.35 1.54
C PRO A 374 8.10 -15.49 0.53
N ILE A 375 8.54 -15.15 -0.69
CA ILE A 375 8.73 -16.12 -1.78
C ILE A 375 10.22 -16.29 -2.02
N LEU A 376 10.72 -17.51 -1.83
CA LEU A 376 12.09 -17.89 -2.21
C LEU A 376 12.11 -18.47 -3.62
N ILE A 377 12.97 -17.92 -4.47
CA ILE A 377 13.17 -18.32 -5.85
C ILE A 377 14.60 -18.87 -5.99
N GLY A 378 14.71 -20.15 -6.38
CA GLY A 378 15.99 -20.84 -6.52
C GLY A 378 16.89 -20.33 -7.66
N SER A 379 16.33 -19.59 -8.63
CA SER A 379 17.11 -18.99 -9.71
C SER A 379 17.67 -17.61 -9.31
N ASN A 380 18.66 -17.14 -10.06
CA ASN A 380 19.22 -15.80 -9.90
C ASN A 380 18.46 -14.74 -10.72
N SER A 381 17.36 -15.10 -11.40
CA SER A 381 16.56 -14.17 -12.19
C SER A 381 15.10 -14.60 -12.32
N LEU A 382 14.18 -13.63 -12.38
CA LEU A 382 12.74 -13.82 -12.57
C LEU A 382 12.10 -12.61 -13.27
N ARG A 383 10.86 -12.77 -13.75
CA ARG A 383 10.00 -11.70 -14.23
C ARG A 383 8.81 -11.48 -13.29
N LEU A 384 8.48 -10.23 -13.06
CA LEU A 384 7.24 -9.82 -12.41
C LEU A 384 6.35 -9.18 -13.45
N LYS A 385 5.10 -9.63 -13.52
CA LYS A 385 4.11 -9.12 -14.47
C LYS A 385 2.87 -8.69 -13.71
N PHE A 386 2.60 -7.39 -13.70
CA PHE A 386 1.35 -6.85 -13.18
C PHE A 386 0.39 -6.57 -14.34
N VAL A 387 -0.85 -7.02 -14.21
CA VAL A 387 -1.95 -6.76 -15.14
C VAL A 387 -3.14 -6.22 -14.36
N SER A 388 -3.79 -5.18 -14.89
CA SER A 388 -5.10 -4.72 -14.41
C SER A 388 -6.16 -4.75 -15.50
N ASP A 389 -7.41 -4.97 -15.10
CA ASP A 389 -8.61 -5.01 -15.95
C ASP A 389 -9.19 -3.59 -16.17
N ASN A 390 -10.46 -3.45 -16.56
CA ASN A 390 -11.08 -2.16 -16.86
C ASN A 390 -11.86 -1.52 -15.69
N LYS A 391 -11.66 -1.96 -14.45
CA LYS A 391 -12.37 -1.50 -13.25
C LYS A 391 -11.61 -1.88 -11.97
N GLU A 392 -12.09 -1.39 -10.83
CA GLU A 392 -11.69 -1.79 -9.46
C GLU A 392 -10.19 -1.72 -9.14
N GLU A 393 -9.67 -0.49 -9.15
CA GLU A 393 -8.30 -0.20 -8.76
C GLU A 393 -8.01 -0.28 -7.24
N GLY A 394 -6.79 -0.70 -6.90
CA GLY A 394 -6.23 -0.74 -5.56
C GLY A 394 -4.98 0.14 -5.41
N THR A 395 -4.42 0.19 -4.20
CA THR A 395 -3.21 0.98 -3.89
C THR A 395 -1.90 0.29 -4.34
N GLY A 396 -1.98 -0.91 -4.91
CA GLY A 396 -0.86 -1.62 -5.53
C GLY A 396 -0.03 -2.44 -4.54
N PHE A 397 1.28 -2.51 -4.72
CA PHE A 397 2.16 -3.34 -3.92
C PHE A 397 3.54 -2.71 -3.71
N SER A 398 4.16 -3.02 -2.57
CA SER A 398 5.55 -2.68 -2.28
C SER A 398 6.28 -3.92 -1.83
N MET A 399 7.33 -4.29 -2.55
CA MET A 399 8.15 -5.46 -2.26
C MET A 399 9.64 -5.13 -2.24
N THR A 400 10.40 -5.93 -1.50
CA THR A 400 11.86 -5.91 -1.48
C THR A 400 12.40 -7.25 -1.94
N TYR A 401 13.56 -7.23 -2.61
CA TYR A 401 14.26 -8.43 -2.99
C TYR A 401 15.66 -8.47 -2.41
N ARG A 402 16.15 -9.67 -2.08
CA ARG A 402 17.51 -9.90 -1.58
C ARG A 402 18.13 -11.15 -2.19
N ALA A 403 19.43 -11.07 -2.46
CA ALA A 403 20.25 -12.15 -2.99
C ALA A 403 20.91 -12.93 -1.85
N ILE A 404 20.45 -14.15 -1.63
CA ILE A 404 20.94 -15.02 -0.56
C ILE A 404 21.84 -16.12 -1.11
N LYS A 405 22.74 -16.67 -0.27
CA LYS A 405 23.46 -17.89 -0.65
C LYS A 405 22.54 -19.09 -0.45
N PRO A 406 22.63 -20.13 -1.29
CA PRO A 406 21.84 -21.36 -1.14
C PRO A 406 21.94 -22.01 0.26
N ALA A 407 23.06 -21.82 0.96
CA ALA A 407 23.32 -22.40 2.29
C ALA A 407 23.16 -21.42 3.48
N SER A 408 22.75 -20.16 3.28
CA SER A 408 22.76 -19.13 4.34
C SER A 408 21.43 -18.90 5.07
N PHE A 409 20.48 -19.84 5.01
CA PHE A 409 19.25 -19.81 5.85
C PHE A 409 19.51 -20.22 7.32
N LEU A 410 20.70 -19.89 7.84
CA LEU A 410 21.03 -19.97 9.26
C LEU A 410 20.56 -18.68 9.94
N GLY A 411 19.27 -18.63 10.28
CA GLY A 411 18.70 -17.58 11.13
C GLY A 411 17.27 -17.21 10.74
N SER A 412 16.33 -17.65 11.59
CA SER A 412 14.89 -17.36 11.62
C SER A 412 14.02 -17.90 10.47
N GLY A 413 13.29 -18.96 10.77
CA GLY A 413 11.90 -19.08 10.32
C GLY A 413 11.68 -19.85 9.03
N CYS A 414 11.34 -21.11 9.20
CA CYS A 414 10.29 -21.85 8.48
C CYS A 414 8.96 -21.07 8.46
N GLU A 415 8.97 -19.81 8.00
CA GLU A 415 7.83 -18.88 7.91
C GLU A 415 7.59 -18.45 6.44
N SER A 416 8.41 -18.96 5.51
CA SER A 416 8.42 -18.56 4.10
C SER A 416 8.13 -19.73 3.16
N LEU A 417 7.39 -19.44 2.09
CA LEU A 417 7.10 -20.37 1.01
C LEU A 417 8.29 -20.40 0.03
N ALA A 418 8.88 -21.57 -0.18
CA ALA A 418 9.95 -21.74 -1.15
C ALA A 418 9.44 -22.37 -2.45
N VAL A 419 9.83 -21.83 -3.60
CA VAL A 419 9.51 -22.40 -4.91
C VAL A 419 10.79 -22.83 -5.63
N LEU A 420 10.87 -24.13 -5.95
CA LEU A 420 12.06 -24.82 -6.42
C LEU A 420 11.86 -25.31 -7.87
N PHE A 421 12.78 -24.93 -8.77
CA PHE A 421 12.75 -25.26 -10.20
C PHE A 421 13.89 -26.18 -10.64
N GLU A 422 14.85 -26.40 -9.76
CA GLU A 422 16.01 -27.28 -9.99
C GLU A 422 15.96 -28.42 -8.99
N GLU A 423 16.45 -29.59 -9.39
CA GLU A 423 16.58 -30.75 -8.51
C GLU A 423 17.43 -30.40 -7.28
N GLY A 424 17.07 -30.96 -6.13
CA GLY A 424 17.74 -30.55 -4.91
C GLY A 424 17.25 -31.26 -3.66
N THR A 425 17.50 -30.61 -2.54
CA THR A 425 17.23 -31.17 -1.20
C THR A 425 16.35 -30.21 -0.41
N VAL A 426 15.37 -30.76 0.29
CA VAL A 426 14.57 -30.08 1.31
C VAL A 426 14.82 -30.76 2.66
N GLN A 427 14.86 -29.98 3.73
CA GLN A 427 15.17 -30.49 5.07
C GLN A 427 14.48 -29.66 6.15
N SER A 428 14.26 -30.26 7.32
CA SER A 428 13.75 -29.57 8.50
C SER A 428 14.72 -28.51 9.02
N MET A 429 14.20 -27.57 9.83
CA MET A 429 15.03 -26.54 10.46
C MET A 429 16.13 -27.17 11.32
N HIS A 430 17.31 -26.55 11.28
CA HIS A 430 18.50 -26.94 12.05
C HIS A 430 19.04 -28.35 11.81
N TYR A 431 18.47 -29.13 10.87
CA TYR A 431 18.93 -30.48 10.55
C TYR A 431 20.48 -30.52 10.44
N PRO A 432 21.16 -31.41 11.18
CA PRO A 432 20.64 -32.58 11.91
C PRO A 432 20.27 -32.33 13.39
N GLU A 433 20.28 -31.08 13.85
CA GLU A 433 19.79 -30.73 15.20
C GLU A 433 18.26 -30.75 15.25
N ALA A 434 17.71 -30.67 16.47
CA ALA A 434 16.28 -30.73 16.66
C ALA A 434 15.55 -29.56 15.97
N TYR A 435 14.44 -29.85 15.27
CA TYR A 435 13.60 -28.81 14.70
C TYR A 435 12.87 -28.00 15.81
N ASN A 436 12.28 -26.86 15.46
CA ASN A 436 11.52 -26.06 16.43
C ASN A 436 10.07 -26.52 16.52
N ASN A 437 9.45 -26.33 17.68
CA ASN A 437 8.00 -26.38 17.86
C ASN A 437 7.33 -25.29 17.01
N LEU A 438 6.06 -25.49 16.64
CA LEU A 438 5.23 -24.56 15.86
C LEU A 438 5.85 -24.16 14.50
N ALA A 439 6.56 -25.08 13.86
CA ALA A 439 7.15 -24.88 12.54
C ALA A 439 6.11 -25.07 11.43
N GLU A 440 6.14 -24.22 10.40
CA GLU A 440 5.20 -24.26 9.27
C GLU A 440 5.95 -24.00 7.94
N CYS A 441 6.54 -25.04 7.37
CA CYS A 441 7.40 -24.94 6.18
C CYS A 441 6.67 -25.43 4.94
N GLN A 442 6.79 -24.69 3.85
CA GLN A 442 6.19 -25.09 2.57
C GLN A 442 7.21 -24.96 1.43
N TRP A 443 7.38 -26.04 0.67
CA TRP A 443 8.19 -26.08 -0.55
C TRP A 443 7.33 -26.53 -1.74
N ILE A 444 7.20 -25.68 -2.74
CA ILE A 444 6.59 -26.03 -4.02
C ILE A 444 7.70 -26.40 -4.98
N VAL A 445 7.67 -27.63 -5.46
CA VAL A 445 8.60 -28.15 -6.46
C VAL A 445 7.91 -28.17 -7.82
N HIS A 446 8.56 -27.56 -8.81
CA HIS A 446 8.04 -27.42 -10.16
C HIS A 446 8.98 -28.06 -11.18
N ALA A 447 8.71 -29.31 -11.55
CA ALA A 447 9.43 -30.02 -12.60
C ALA A 447 9.18 -29.42 -13.99
N PRO A 448 10.13 -29.52 -14.94
CA PRO A 448 9.93 -29.12 -16.34
C PRO A 448 8.68 -29.75 -16.97
N GLU A 449 8.24 -29.21 -18.11
CA GLU A 449 7.14 -29.82 -18.85
C GLU A 449 7.44 -31.29 -19.17
N ASN A 450 6.39 -32.11 -19.14
CA ASN A 450 6.46 -33.58 -19.29
C ASN A 450 7.35 -34.28 -18.26
N HIS A 451 7.61 -33.69 -17.10
CA HIS A 451 8.25 -34.36 -15.98
C HIS A 451 7.29 -34.48 -14.80
N VAL A 452 7.53 -35.48 -13.96
CA VAL A 452 6.92 -35.60 -12.63
C VAL A 452 7.98 -35.48 -11.55
N VAL A 453 7.59 -35.06 -10.36
CA VAL A 453 8.48 -34.90 -9.21
C VAL A 453 8.50 -36.20 -8.41
N LYS A 454 9.69 -36.73 -8.14
CA LYS A 454 9.88 -37.81 -7.17
C LYS A 454 10.64 -37.30 -5.95
N LEU A 455 10.06 -37.48 -4.77
CA LEU A 455 10.65 -37.15 -3.47
C LEU A 455 11.13 -38.43 -2.78
N THR A 456 12.32 -38.38 -2.21
CA THR A 456 12.95 -39.49 -1.48
C THR A 456 13.56 -38.99 -0.18
N TYR A 457 13.38 -39.72 0.92
CA TYR A 457 13.92 -39.34 2.23
C TYR A 457 15.28 -40.00 2.47
N GLU A 458 16.31 -39.20 2.74
CA GLU A 458 17.62 -39.68 3.20
C GLU A 458 17.63 -39.90 4.72
N HIS A 459 16.94 -39.04 5.45
CA HIS A 459 16.77 -39.11 6.90
C HIS A 459 15.36 -38.67 7.30
N PHE A 460 14.80 -39.30 8.34
CA PHE A 460 13.46 -38.98 8.82
C PHE A 460 13.29 -39.36 10.30
N GLU A 461 13.03 -38.37 11.14
CA GLU A 461 12.78 -38.53 12.56
C GLU A 461 11.87 -37.39 13.05
N LEU A 462 10.59 -37.69 13.23
CA LEU A 462 9.57 -36.75 13.73
C LEU A 462 8.80 -37.38 14.89
N GLU A 463 8.09 -36.55 15.66
CA GLU A 463 7.16 -37.02 16.68
C GLU A 463 6.14 -38.01 16.08
N GLU A 464 5.93 -39.13 16.76
CA GLU A 464 5.07 -40.22 16.27
C GLU A 464 3.69 -40.16 16.92
N ASN A 465 2.66 -40.13 16.08
CA ASN A 465 1.25 -40.20 16.48
C ASN A 465 0.48 -41.09 15.50
N GLU A 466 -0.61 -41.71 15.97
CA GLU A 466 -1.42 -42.68 15.21
C GLU A 466 -1.88 -42.13 13.84
N ASP A 467 -2.26 -40.86 13.77
CA ASP A 467 -2.72 -40.20 12.53
C ASP A 467 -1.73 -39.17 11.98
N CYS A 468 -0.50 -39.11 12.51
CA CYS A 468 0.48 -38.06 12.19
C CYS A 468 -0.11 -36.64 12.29
N SER A 469 -0.93 -36.42 13.33
CA SER A 469 -1.64 -35.17 13.54
C SER A 469 -0.84 -34.11 14.30
N TYR A 470 0.23 -34.51 14.99
CA TYR A 470 1.16 -33.63 15.69
C TYR A 470 2.19 -33.10 14.68
N ASP A 471 3.34 -33.76 14.59
CA ASP A 471 4.38 -33.42 13.63
C ASP A 471 4.27 -34.25 12.37
N SER A 472 4.29 -33.60 11.21
CA SER A 472 4.19 -34.33 9.94
C SER A 472 4.85 -33.63 8.77
N VAL A 473 5.34 -34.43 7.83
CA VAL A 473 5.58 -34.00 6.45
C VAL A 473 4.43 -34.52 5.60
N THR A 474 3.66 -33.58 5.07
CA THR A 474 2.52 -33.83 4.18
C THR A 474 2.87 -33.37 2.77
N VAL A 475 2.62 -34.23 1.78
CA VAL A 475 2.88 -33.98 0.37
C VAL A 475 1.55 -33.91 -0.38
N TYR A 476 1.36 -32.85 -1.15
CA TYR A 476 0.16 -32.61 -1.95
C TYR A 476 0.48 -32.63 -3.45
N GLU A 477 -0.51 -33.06 -4.23
CA GLU A 477 -0.49 -33.13 -5.70
C GLU A 477 -0.44 -31.74 -6.35
N ASN A 478 -1.01 -30.75 -5.68
CA ASN A 478 -1.14 -29.39 -6.17
C ASN A 478 -1.00 -28.37 -5.03
N VAL A 479 -0.79 -27.12 -5.41
CA VAL A 479 -0.60 -26.00 -4.46
C VAL A 479 -1.89 -25.68 -3.70
N ALA A 480 -3.06 -26.03 -4.26
CA ALA A 480 -4.36 -25.84 -3.63
C ALA A 480 -4.65 -26.81 -2.48
N LYS A 481 -3.75 -27.77 -2.20
CA LYS A 481 -3.91 -28.81 -1.16
C LYS A 481 -5.17 -29.67 -1.33
N GLU A 482 -5.70 -29.78 -2.55
CA GLU A 482 -6.96 -30.51 -2.80
C GLU A 482 -6.79 -32.04 -2.69
N LYS A 483 -5.58 -32.53 -2.98
CA LYS A 483 -5.26 -33.95 -2.96
C LYS A 483 -3.93 -34.16 -2.23
N GLU A 484 -4.03 -34.73 -1.03
CA GLU A 484 -2.89 -35.27 -0.29
C GLU A 484 -2.45 -36.59 -0.92
N ILE A 485 -1.15 -36.72 -1.20
CA ILE A 485 -0.56 -37.94 -1.78
C ILE A 485 0.31 -38.72 -0.78
N ALA A 486 0.78 -38.07 0.28
CA ALA A 486 1.44 -38.71 1.40
C ALA A 486 1.37 -37.84 2.64
N ARG A 487 1.26 -38.46 3.81
CA ARG A 487 1.51 -37.86 5.12
C ARG A 487 2.38 -38.81 5.92
N SER A 488 3.39 -38.28 6.60
CA SER A 488 4.40 -39.11 7.25
C SER A 488 4.88 -38.48 8.57
N CYS A 489 5.10 -39.32 9.58
CA CYS A 489 5.62 -38.99 10.91
C CYS A 489 6.36 -40.22 11.49
N GLY A 490 6.98 -40.05 12.67
CA GLY A 490 7.75 -41.10 13.34
C GLY A 490 9.20 -41.25 12.87
N PHE A 491 9.79 -42.41 13.20
CA PHE A 491 11.24 -42.68 13.09
C PHE A 491 11.63 -43.51 11.86
N ALA A 492 10.66 -44.04 11.13
CA ALA A 492 10.89 -44.85 9.94
C ALA A 492 10.91 -43.96 8.69
N ALA A 493 11.94 -44.11 7.85
CA ALA A 493 12.02 -43.41 6.58
C ALA A 493 10.80 -43.73 5.70
N PRO A 494 10.01 -42.72 5.26
CA PRO A 494 8.83 -42.95 4.46
C PRO A 494 9.16 -43.50 3.07
N ALA A 495 8.16 -44.13 2.43
CA ALA A 495 8.28 -44.55 1.05
C ALA A 495 8.47 -43.34 0.11
N PRO A 496 9.21 -43.49 -1.01
CA PRO A 496 9.32 -42.45 -2.01
C PRO A 496 7.95 -41.99 -2.53
N VAL A 497 7.77 -40.69 -2.68
CA VAL A 497 6.51 -40.08 -3.13
C VAL A 497 6.68 -39.61 -4.57
N LEU A 498 5.73 -39.94 -5.43
CA LEU A 498 5.72 -39.56 -6.84
C LEU A 498 4.49 -38.71 -7.13
N SER A 499 4.67 -37.53 -7.72
CA SER A 499 3.55 -36.74 -8.22
C SER A 499 3.00 -37.31 -9.53
N SER A 500 1.73 -37.04 -9.79
CA SER A 500 1.08 -37.28 -11.09
C SER A 500 1.15 -36.07 -12.03
N SER A 501 1.46 -34.89 -11.49
CA SER A 501 1.70 -33.66 -12.24
C SER A 501 3.17 -33.23 -12.19
N ASN A 502 3.52 -32.15 -12.89
CA ASN A 502 4.84 -31.52 -12.80
C ASN A 502 4.99 -30.62 -11.56
N THR A 503 4.03 -30.64 -10.63
CA THR A 503 4.05 -29.86 -9.39
C THR A 503 3.90 -30.78 -8.19
N MET A 504 4.61 -30.45 -7.11
CA MET A 504 4.49 -31.12 -5.82
C MET A 504 4.62 -30.07 -4.72
N LEU A 505 3.70 -30.05 -3.75
CA LEU A 505 3.81 -29.22 -2.56
C LEU A 505 4.20 -30.10 -1.37
N ILE A 506 5.33 -29.78 -0.74
CA ILE A 506 5.84 -30.43 0.47
C ILE A 506 5.58 -29.47 1.64
N HIS A 507 4.85 -29.93 2.64
CA HIS A 507 4.44 -29.14 3.79
C HIS A 507 4.92 -29.84 5.07
N PHE A 508 5.82 -29.21 5.82
CA PHE A 508 6.23 -29.67 7.14
C PHE A 508 5.58 -28.82 8.23
N HIS A 509 4.95 -29.49 9.18
CA HIS A 509 4.25 -28.91 10.33
C HIS A 509 4.78 -29.53 11.63
N SER A 510 4.96 -28.71 12.67
CA SER A 510 5.16 -29.20 14.05
C SER A 510 4.27 -28.51 15.08
N ASP A 511 3.96 -29.23 16.16
CA ASP A 511 3.07 -28.79 17.23
C ASP A 511 3.80 -28.02 18.36
N GLU A 512 3.15 -27.82 19.52
CA GLU A 512 3.72 -27.07 20.64
C GLU A 512 4.80 -27.82 21.45
N THR A 513 5.01 -29.12 21.23
CA THR A 513 5.83 -30.01 22.06
C THR A 513 6.79 -30.89 21.24
N GLU A 514 7.44 -31.83 21.91
CA GLU A 514 8.35 -32.89 21.41
C GLU A 514 9.03 -32.70 20.03
N THR A 515 10.35 -32.45 20.03
CA THR A 515 11.14 -32.28 18.80
C THR A 515 12.26 -33.30 18.67
N TYR A 516 12.60 -33.62 17.41
CA TYR A 516 13.63 -34.60 17.02
C TYR A 516 14.53 -34.03 15.92
N SER A 517 15.50 -34.81 15.43
CA SER A 517 16.46 -34.35 14.40
C SER A 517 15.81 -33.95 13.07
N GLY A 518 14.57 -34.37 12.82
CA GLY A 518 13.79 -33.98 11.66
C GLY A 518 14.11 -34.81 10.42
N PHE A 519 14.03 -34.18 9.24
CA PHE A 519 14.15 -34.89 7.97
C PHE A 519 15.09 -34.20 6.99
N LYS A 520 15.63 -35.00 6.09
CA LYS A 520 16.32 -34.55 4.89
C LYS A 520 15.83 -35.39 3.72
N ALA A 521 15.30 -34.73 2.69
CA ALA A 521 14.74 -35.37 1.53
C ALA A 521 15.32 -34.76 0.24
N VAL A 522 15.55 -35.61 -0.75
CA VAL A 522 16.03 -35.24 -2.08
C VAL A 522 14.89 -35.43 -3.07
N PHE A 523 14.70 -34.46 -3.96
CA PHE A 523 13.74 -34.54 -5.04
C PHE A 523 14.42 -34.44 -6.40
N PHE A 524 13.88 -35.16 -7.37
CA PHE A 524 14.37 -35.21 -8.75
C PHE A 524 13.20 -35.26 -9.74
N PHE A 525 13.49 -34.92 -10.99
CA PHE A 525 12.50 -34.84 -12.06
C PHE A 525 12.59 -36.09 -12.95
N ILE A 526 11.46 -36.76 -13.13
CA ILE A 526 11.38 -37.94 -14.00
C ILE A 526 10.68 -37.54 -15.28
N ASP A 527 11.38 -37.67 -16.40
CA ASP A 527 10.78 -37.49 -17.73
C ASP A 527 9.72 -38.56 -17.99
N VAL A 528 8.51 -38.11 -18.27
CA VAL A 528 7.36 -38.94 -18.65
C VAL A 528 6.98 -38.75 -20.12
N ALA A 529 7.69 -37.90 -20.88
CA ALA A 529 7.55 -37.79 -22.33
C ALA A 529 7.92 -39.14 -22.99
N GLY A 530 6.93 -39.82 -23.57
CA GLY A 530 7.13 -41.07 -24.30
C GLY A 530 6.91 -42.36 -23.52
N LYS A 531 6.45 -42.30 -22.26
CA LYS A 531 5.91 -43.48 -21.55
C LYS A 531 4.39 -43.42 -21.52
N GLU A 532 3.75 -43.98 -22.54
CA GLU A 532 2.34 -44.39 -22.43
C GLU A 532 2.22 -45.36 -21.25
N ILE A 533 1.70 -44.87 -20.12
CA ILE A 533 1.18 -45.74 -19.07
C ILE A 533 -0.16 -46.25 -19.60
N VAL A 534 -0.12 -47.40 -20.27
CA VAL A 534 -1.33 -48.15 -20.63
C VAL A 534 -1.94 -48.70 -19.34
N CYS A 535 -2.80 -47.91 -18.69
CA CYS A 535 -3.70 -48.39 -17.65
C CYS A 535 -4.83 -49.18 -18.31
N MET A 536 -4.63 -50.49 -18.48
CA MET A 536 -5.68 -51.38 -18.99
C MET A 536 -6.67 -51.74 -17.87
N TYR A 537 -7.64 -50.86 -17.61
CA TYR A 537 -8.90 -51.25 -16.95
C TYR A 537 -9.96 -51.46 -18.04
N SER A 538 -10.23 -52.72 -18.40
CA SER A 538 -11.55 -53.09 -18.92
C SER A 538 -11.80 -54.60 -18.79
N MET A 539 -12.53 -54.97 -17.75
CA MET A 539 -13.45 -56.12 -17.84
C MET A 539 -14.60 -55.69 -18.75
N TYR A 540 -14.71 -56.25 -19.96
CA TYR A 540 -15.99 -56.67 -20.53
C TYR A 540 -15.75 -57.77 -21.57
N VAL A 541 -16.41 -58.89 -21.34
CA VAL A 541 -16.46 -60.09 -22.17
C VAL A 541 -17.25 -59.78 -23.45
N LEU A 542 -16.69 -60.11 -24.63
CA LEU A 542 -17.46 -60.45 -25.81
C LEU A 542 -16.66 -61.45 -26.67
N VAL A 543 -17.28 -62.60 -26.84
CA VAL A 543 -16.84 -63.79 -27.59
C VAL A 543 -16.65 -63.44 -29.08
N LEU A 544 -15.55 -63.90 -29.70
CA LEU A 544 -15.54 -64.52 -31.04
C LEU A 544 -14.14 -65.04 -31.43
N HIS A 545 -14.07 -66.38 -31.54
CA HIS A 545 -13.29 -67.23 -32.45
C HIS A 545 -11.82 -66.92 -32.86
N THR A 546 -11.02 -67.99 -32.70
CA THR A 546 -10.07 -68.61 -33.66
C THR A 546 -8.55 -68.34 -33.59
N TYR A 547 -7.82 -69.44 -33.34
CA TYR A 547 -6.42 -69.84 -33.68
C TYR A 547 -5.25 -69.03 -33.06
N ALA A 548 -4.47 -69.65 -32.15
CA ALA A 548 -3.16 -70.31 -32.40
C ALA A 548 -2.02 -69.25 -32.39
N GLU A 549 -0.91 -69.27 -31.65
CA GLU A 549 0.02 -70.29 -31.15
C GLU A 549 0.84 -69.61 -30.02
N TYR A 550 1.04 -70.24 -28.85
CA TYR A 550 2.24 -70.96 -28.41
C TYR A 550 3.51 -70.12 -28.08
N ILE A 551 3.96 -70.31 -26.83
CA ILE A 551 5.35 -70.30 -26.29
C ILE A 551 5.79 -69.09 -25.44
N LEU A 552 5.60 -69.28 -24.12
CA LEU A 552 6.60 -69.29 -23.04
C LEU A 552 7.75 -68.27 -23.13
N SER A 553 7.88 -67.41 -22.11
CA SER A 553 8.70 -67.74 -20.93
C SER A 553 8.96 -66.48 -20.10
N THR A 554 8.65 -66.57 -18.80
CA THR A 554 9.37 -65.98 -17.63
C THR A 554 9.73 -64.49 -17.60
N SER A 555 9.66 -63.75 -16.51
CA SER A 555 9.14 -63.87 -15.16
C SER A 555 9.50 -62.53 -14.48
N VAL A 556 8.80 -62.23 -13.39
CA VAL A 556 9.19 -61.37 -12.26
C VAL A 556 8.92 -59.86 -12.35
N CYS A 557 7.90 -59.47 -11.57
CA CYS A 557 7.60 -58.15 -11.03
C CYS A 557 8.73 -57.51 -10.20
N CYS A 558 8.53 -56.22 -9.90
CA CYS A 558 9.14 -55.38 -8.86
C CYS A 558 10.41 -54.62 -9.28
N LEU A 559 10.27 -53.32 -9.58
CA LEU A 559 10.33 -52.23 -8.59
C LEU A 559 9.85 -50.91 -9.19
#